data_AF-A0AAD9PSX9-F1
#
_entry.id   AF-A0AAD9PSX9-F1
#
_cell.length_a   1.000
_cell.length_b   1.000
_cell.length_c   1.000
_cell.angle_alpha   90.00
_cell.angle_beta   90.00
_cell.angle_gamma   90.00
#
_symmetry.space_group_name_H-M   'P 1'
#
loop_
_entity.id
_entity.type
_entity.pdbx_description
1 polymer ?
#
loop_
_entity_poly.entity_id
_entity_poly.type
_entity_poly.pdbx_seq_one_letter_code
_entity_poly.pdbx_strand_id
1 'polypeptide(L)'
;MFDSEEDDTTDMNEIVCEALSNQVFEATEVELKRQGFAKVEHHEPILTEDLAKIYSSYDPSSPDPKSLQYFVWFSIIFHLICRGRENLRLQKRQSFSVSVDGSGQKYVYQHLDELDKNHRQNDDPFDSSGDGRMYENTENPASCPVKAFELYLSKLNPALDSLWQRPKAFDNFNESDSVWSCNAPLGKNTLGSLMKTISVV
;
A
#
# COMPACT_ATOMS: atom_id res chain seq x y z
N MET A 1 -26.56 -34.64 42.68
CA MET A 1 -26.08 -33.34 42.23
C MET A 1 -24.60 -33.53 41.98
N PHE A 2 -24.27 -34.04 40.80
CA PHE A 2 -22.89 -34.18 40.32
C PHE A 2 -22.71 -33.01 39.37
N ASP A 3 -22.01 -31.97 39.83
CA ASP A 3 -21.46 -30.98 38.91
C ASP A 3 -20.15 -31.55 38.39
N SER A 4 -20.15 -31.84 37.10
CA SER A 4 -19.02 -32.28 36.30
C SER A 4 -18.01 -31.15 36.19
N GLU A 5 -16.80 -31.39 36.72
CA GLU A 5 -15.59 -30.67 36.35
C GLU A 5 -15.40 -30.83 34.82
N GLU A 6 -15.45 -29.72 34.09
CA GLU A 6 -15.07 -29.68 32.68
C GLU A 6 -13.56 -29.96 32.58
N ASP A 7 -13.26 -31.13 32.03
CA ASP A 7 -11.93 -31.64 31.75
C ASP A 7 -11.30 -30.83 30.61
N ASP A 8 -10.47 -29.84 30.97
CA ASP A 8 -9.59 -29.11 30.04
C ASP A 8 -8.37 -29.98 29.72
N THR A 9 -8.61 -31.13 29.09
CA THR A 9 -7.55 -31.93 28.49
C THR A 9 -7.37 -31.47 27.06
N THR A 10 -6.40 -30.57 26.83
CA THR A 10 -5.76 -30.49 25.52
C THR A 10 -5.32 -31.91 25.15
N ASP A 11 -5.84 -32.44 24.04
CA ASP A 11 -5.58 -33.81 23.61
C ASP A 11 -4.06 -34.00 23.48
N MET A 12 -3.49 -34.88 24.29
CA MET A 12 -2.07 -35.22 24.24
C MET A 12 -1.62 -35.65 22.83
N ASN A 13 -2.54 -36.19 22.02
CA ASN A 13 -2.26 -36.51 20.62
C ASN A 13 -2.10 -35.25 19.76
N GLU A 14 -2.85 -34.18 20.03
CA GLU A 14 -2.76 -32.90 19.32
C GLU A 14 -1.42 -32.21 19.60
N ILE A 15 -0.99 -32.16 20.86
CA ILE A 15 0.32 -31.61 21.26
C ILE A 15 1.47 -32.38 20.61
N VAL A 16 1.38 -33.72 20.56
CA VAL A 16 2.39 -34.56 19.92
C VAL A 16 2.41 -34.36 18.41
N CYS A 17 1.25 -34.16 17.77
CA CYS A 17 1.16 -33.87 16.34
C CYS A 17 1.79 -32.51 15.99
N GLU A 18 1.56 -31.47 16.79
CA GLU A 18 2.19 -30.16 16.59
C GLU A 18 3.72 -30.23 16.73
N ALA A 19 4.21 -30.90 17.78
CA ALA A 19 5.65 -31.07 18.00
C ALA A 19 6.33 -31.82 16.85
N LEU A 20 5.69 -32.86 16.32
CA LEU A 20 6.19 -33.61 15.16
C LEU A 20 6.16 -32.77 13.88
N SER A 21 5.09 -31.99 13.68
CA SER A 21 4.95 -31.07 12.55
C SER A 21 6.09 -30.04 12.53
N ASN A 22 6.43 -29.47 13.70
CA ASN A 22 7.52 -28.51 13.82
C ASN A 22 8.89 -29.14 13.51
N GLN A 23 9.15 -30.37 13.97
CA GLN A 23 10.38 -31.08 13.63
C GLN A 23 10.52 -31.36 12.12
N VAL A 24 9.42 -31.75 11.47
CA VAL A 24 9.40 -31.97 10.01
C VAL A 24 9.64 -30.64 9.27
N PHE A 25 9.05 -29.55 9.74
CA PHE A 25 9.25 -28.21 9.18
C PHE A 25 10.73 -27.78 9.28
N GLU A 26 11.33 -27.89 10.47
CA GLU A 26 12.76 -27.55 10.69
C GLU A 26 13.69 -28.39 9.82
N ALA A 27 13.45 -29.71 9.75
CA ALA A 27 14.24 -30.60 8.89
C ALA A 27 14.11 -30.24 7.41
N THR A 28 12.92 -29.86 6.97
CA THR A 28 12.65 -29.39 5.60
C THR A 28 13.35 -28.07 5.33
N GLU A 29 13.35 -27.13 6.28
CA GLU A 29 14.06 -25.86 6.16
C GLU A 29 15.57 -26.06 6.00
N VAL A 30 16.17 -26.96 6.79
CA VAL A 30 17.59 -27.33 6.70
C VAL A 30 17.91 -27.95 5.34
N GLU A 31 17.06 -28.83 4.83
CA GLU A 31 17.24 -29.46 3.53
C GLU A 31 17.09 -28.45 2.37
N LEU A 32 16.11 -27.54 2.43
CA LEU A 32 15.95 -26.45 1.47
C LEU A 32 17.16 -25.50 1.47
N LYS A 33 17.73 -25.22 2.64
CA LYS A 33 19.00 -24.49 2.78
C LYS A 33 20.15 -25.25 2.12
N ARG A 34 20.27 -26.56 2.37
CA ARG A 34 21.30 -27.43 1.78
C ARG A 34 21.21 -27.52 0.25
N GLN A 35 19.99 -27.53 -0.30
CA GLN A 35 19.72 -27.52 -1.73
C GLN A 35 19.94 -26.14 -2.38
N GLY A 36 20.26 -25.11 -1.60
CA GLY A 36 20.52 -23.75 -2.09
C GLY A 36 19.28 -22.90 -2.32
N PHE A 37 18.08 -23.40 -2.00
CA PHE A 37 16.82 -22.65 -2.14
C PHE A 37 16.66 -21.54 -1.10
N ALA A 38 17.51 -21.51 -0.07
CA ALA A 38 17.53 -20.43 0.92
C ALA A 38 18.41 -19.22 0.52
N LYS A 39 19.00 -19.24 -0.68
CA LYS A 39 19.74 -18.08 -1.18
C LYS A 39 18.74 -16.98 -1.50
N VAL A 40 18.68 -15.96 -0.64
CA VAL A 40 17.90 -14.75 -0.88
C VAL A 40 18.62 -13.94 -1.95
N GLU A 41 18.05 -13.90 -3.15
CA GLU A 41 18.47 -12.94 -4.18
C GLU A 41 17.70 -11.64 -3.94
N HIS A 42 18.37 -10.68 -3.31
CA HIS A 42 17.80 -9.35 -3.16
C HIS A 42 17.69 -8.70 -4.54
N HIS A 43 16.51 -8.15 -4.84
CA HIS A 43 16.35 -7.27 -5.99
C HIS A 43 17.30 -6.07 -5.84
N GLU A 44 17.83 -5.61 -6.98
CA GLU A 44 18.65 -4.41 -6.98
C GLU A 44 17.85 -3.23 -6.41
N PRO A 45 18.48 -2.35 -5.60
CA PRO A 45 17.83 -1.14 -5.12
C PRO A 45 17.33 -0.28 -6.28
N ILE A 46 16.21 0.41 -6.09
CA ILE A 46 15.74 1.40 -7.08
C ILE A 46 16.80 2.51 -7.16
N LEU A 47 17.33 2.71 -8.36
CA LEU A 47 18.35 3.73 -8.60
C LEU A 47 17.76 5.13 -8.47
N THR A 48 18.55 6.09 -7.97
CA THR A 48 18.15 7.50 -7.87
C THR A 48 17.73 8.07 -9.23
N GLU A 49 18.35 7.61 -10.32
CA GLU A 49 18.01 8.00 -11.69
C GLU A 49 16.62 7.51 -12.10
N ASP A 50 16.22 6.32 -11.68
CA ASP A 50 14.89 5.79 -11.97
C ASP A 50 13.81 6.50 -11.16
N LEU A 51 14.10 6.84 -9.89
CA LEU A 51 13.24 7.72 -9.10
C LEU A 51 13.09 9.09 -9.78
N ALA A 52 14.18 9.65 -10.31
CA ALA A 52 14.15 10.93 -11.01
C ALA A 52 13.25 10.87 -12.26
N LYS A 53 13.28 9.79 -13.05
CA LYS A 53 12.37 9.58 -14.20
C LYS A 53 10.90 9.56 -13.77
N ILE A 54 10.60 8.83 -12.70
CA ILE A 54 9.23 8.75 -12.17
C ILE A 54 8.76 10.14 -11.73
N TYR A 55 9.61 10.89 -11.02
CA TYR A 55 9.28 12.23 -10.57
C TYR A 55 9.18 13.25 -11.71
N SER A 56 9.94 13.10 -12.79
CA SER A 56 9.86 13.98 -13.97
C SER A 56 8.70 13.65 -14.90
N SER A 57 8.04 12.50 -14.73
CA SER A 57 6.82 12.14 -15.48
C SER A 57 5.58 12.97 -15.09
N TYR A 58 5.65 13.73 -13.99
CA TYR A 58 4.57 14.59 -13.50
C TYR A 58 5.05 16.04 -13.40
N ASP A 59 4.39 16.92 -14.14
CA ASP A 59 4.58 18.37 -14.03
C ASP A 59 3.44 18.98 -13.20
N PRO A 60 3.73 19.48 -11.98
CA PRO A 60 2.72 20.15 -11.15
C PRO A 60 2.26 21.49 -11.72
N SER A 61 3.00 22.08 -12.66
CA SER A 61 2.65 23.35 -13.32
C SER A 61 1.62 23.17 -14.42
N SER A 62 1.51 21.96 -14.96
CA SER A 62 0.57 21.57 -16.00
C SER A 62 0.03 20.16 -15.71
N PRO A 63 -0.69 19.97 -14.59
CA PRO A 63 -1.10 18.66 -14.13
C PRO A 63 -2.19 18.07 -15.02
N ASP A 64 -2.01 16.83 -15.48
CA ASP A 64 -3.07 16.07 -16.14
C ASP A 64 -3.57 14.91 -15.25
N PRO A 65 -4.81 14.42 -15.47
CA PRO A 65 -5.40 13.41 -14.61
C PRO A 65 -4.62 12.09 -14.55
N LYS A 66 -3.90 11.75 -15.62
CA LYS A 66 -3.18 10.49 -15.75
C LYS A 66 -1.81 10.56 -15.08
N SER A 67 -1.01 11.59 -15.36
CA SER A 67 0.31 11.77 -14.71
C SER A 67 0.17 11.95 -13.20
N LEU A 68 -0.81 12.76 -12.76
CA LEU A 68 -1.13 12.94 -11.34
C LEU A 68 -1.45 11.60 -10.67
N GLN A 69 -2.31 10.79 -11.29
CA GLN A 69 -2.66 9.48 -10.76
C GLN A 69 -1.43 8.55 -10.68
N TYR A 70 -0.57 8.55 -11.69
CA TYR A 70 0.62 7.69 -11.72
C TYR A 70 1.62 8.08 -10.64
N PHE A 71 1.84 9.38 -10.46
CA PHE A 71 2.70 9.92 -9.43
C PHE A 71 2.17 9.58 -8.03
N VAL A 72 0.87 9.77 -7.78
CA VAL A 72 0.23 9.44 -6.50
C VAL A 72 0.24 7.93 -6.25
N TRP A 73 -0.04 7.12 -7.28
CA TRP A 73 0.03 5.67 -7.20
C TRP A 73 1.42 5.19 -6.80
N PHE A 74 2.46 5.67 -7.48
CA PHE A 74 3.83 5.35 -7.14
C PHE A 74 4.18 5.80 -5.73
N SER A 75 3.83 7.03 -5.36
CA SER A 75 4.15 7.59 -4.04
C SER A 75 3.53 6.79 -2.90
N ILE A 76 2.26 6.38 -3.03
CA ILE A 76 1.60 5.51 -2.05
C ILE A 76 2.29 4.14 -1.96
N ILE A 77 2.59 3.52 -3.10
CA ILE A 77 3.24 2.20 -3.13
C ILE A 77 4.64 2.27 -2.51
N PHE A 78 5.40 3.30 -2.85
CA PHE A 78 6.78 3.48 -2.41
C PHE A 78 6.90 3.78 -0.91
N HIS A 79 5.99 4.60 -0.36
CA HIS A 79 6.09 5.04 1.04
C HIS A 79 5.22 4.24 2.02
N LEU A 80 4.07 3.71 1.58
CA LEU A 80 3.02 3.21 2.49
C LEU A 80 2.74 1.71 2.36
N ILE A 81 3.01 1.08 1.21
CA ILE A 81 2.53 -0.28 0.95
C ILE A 81 3.66 -1.30 1.13
N CYS A 82 3.76 -1.87 2.33
CA CYS A 82 4.67 -2.98 2.64
C CYS A 82 4.09 -4.38 2.33
N ARG A 83 2.84 -4.47 1.86
CA ARG A 83 2.08 -5.74 1.78
C ARG A 83 1.64 -6.17 0.36
N GLY A 84 2.34 -5.68 -0.67
CA GLY A 84 2.12 -6.12 -2.05
C GLY A 84 0.85 -5.54 -2.72
N ARG A 85 0.39 -6.19 -3.80
CA ARG A 85 -0.64 -5.65 -4.72
C ARG A 85 -2.08 -6.12 -4.41
N GLU A 86 -2.27 -6.94 -3.39
CA GLU A 86 -3.49 -7.74 -3.22
C GLU A 86 -4.73 -6.87 -2.92
N ASN A 87 -4.56 -5.84 -2.09
CA ASN A 87 -5.66 -4.98 -1.65
C ASN A 87 -5.74 -3.64 -2.40
N LEU A 88 -4.87 -3.43 -3.40
CA LEU A 88 -4.76 -2.15 -4.09
C LEU A 88 -6.09 -1.72 -4.72
N ARG A 89 -6.87 -2.65 -5.29
CA ARG A 89 -8.18 -2.35 -5.88
C ARG A 89 -9.25 -2.01 -4.84
N LEU A 90 -9.11 -2.51 -3.62
CA LEU A 90 -10.09 -2.34 -2.54
C LEU A 90 -9.95 -0.98 -1.85
N GLN A 91 -8.79 -0.34 -1.99
CA GLN A 91 -8.52 0.99 -1.45
C GLN A 91 -9.61 2.00 -1.83
N LYS A 92 -10.08 2.69 -0.81
CA LYS A 92 -11.10 3.71 -0.88
C LYS A 92 -10.50 5.07 -0.58
N ARG A 93 -11.25 6.13 -0.90
CA ARG A 93 -10.90 7.51 -0.53
C ARG A 93 -10.52 7.64 0.95
N GLN A 94 -11.22 6.90 1.81
CA GLN A 94 -11.06 6.96 3.26
C GLN A 94 -9.92 6.07 3.77
N SER A 95 -9.29 5.25 2.90
CA SER A 95 -8.19 4.36 3.30
C SER A 95 -6.96 5.11 3.76
N PHE A 96 -6.82 6.38 3.38
CA PHE A 96 -5.68 7.22 3.70
C PHE A 96 -6.14 8.53 4.32
N SER A 97 -5.29 9.12 5.16
CA SER A 97 -5.53 10.41 5.79
C SER A 97 -4.26 11.24 5.84
N VAL A 98 -4.40 12.56 5.88
CA VAL A 98 -3.29 13.52 6.04
C VAL A 98 -3.28 13.99 7.49
N SER A 99 -2.11 13.96 8.12
CA SER A 99 -1.88 14.48 9.47
C SER A 99 -0.62 15.35 9.48
N VAL A 100 -0.36 15.98 10.62
CA VAL A 100 0.82 16.82 10.88
C VAL A 100 1.55 16.24 12.08
N ASP A 101 2.86 16.08 11.97
CA ASP A 101 3.66 15.54 13.06
C ASP A 101 4.03 16.60 14.11
N GLY A 102 4.76 16.20 15.15
CA GLY A 102 5.21 17.12 16.20
C GLY A 102 6.18 18.21 15.73
N SER A 103 6.76 18.08 14.54
CA SER A 103 7.64 19.07 13.92
C SER A 103 6.90 20.06 13.00
N GLY A 104 5.60 19.84 12.79
CA GLY A 104 4.79 20.65 11.88
C GLY A 104 4.81 20.16 10.42
N GLN A 105 5.41 19.00 10.14
CA GLN A 105 5.49 18.44 8.80
C GLN A 105 4.25 17.60 8.49
N LYS A 106 3.62 17.87 7.34
CA LYS A 106 2.49 17.06 6.86
C LYS A 106 2.96 15.69 6.40
N TYR A 107 2.15 14.69 6.66
CA TYR A 107 2.34 13.34 6.14
C TYR A 107 1.00 12.66 5.83
N VAL A 108 1.03 11.76 4.85
CA VAL A 108 -0.06 10.82 4.58
C VAL A 108 0.25 9.50 5.26
N TYR A 109 -0.77 8.88 5.84
CA TYR A 109 -0.72 7.54 6.43
C TYR A 109 -1.98 6.75 6.05
N GLN A 110 -1.93 5.43 6.18
CA GLN A 110 -3.08 4.56 5.93
C GLN A 110 -3.93 4.47 7.21
N HIS A 111 -5.19 4.89 7.16
CA HIS A 111 -6.07 4.95 8.35
C HIS A 111 -6.93 3.69 8.53
N LEU A 112 -7.19 2.94 7.46
CA LEU A 112 -8.02 1.74 7.50
C LEU A 112 -7.18 0.47 7.49
N ASP A 113 -7.15 -0.20 8.64
CA ASP A 113 -7.07 -1.66 8.70
C ASP A 113 -8.36 -2.23 8.14
N GLU A 114 -8.37 -2.56 6.86
CA GLU A 114 -9.23 -3.65 6.41
C GLU A 114 -8.76 -4.89 7.19
N LEU A 115 -9.50 -5.26 8.25
CA LEU A 115 -9.25 -6.42 9.13
C LEU A 115 -8.48 -7.52 8.40
N ASP A 116 -7.16 -7.54 8.59
CA ASP A 116 -6.30 -8.52 7.93
C ASP A 116 -5.77 -9.51 8.95
N LYS A 117 -5.42 -10.70 8.47
CA LYS A 117 -5.23 -11.96 9.22
C LYS A 117 -4.29 -11.92 10.43
N ASN A 118 -3.53 -10.83 10.62
CA ASN A 118 -2.54 -10.67 11.68
C ASN A 118 -2.87 -9.57 12.70
N HIS A 119 -3.96 -8.81 12.52
CA HIS A 119 -4.33 -7.79 13.50
C HIS A 119 -5.29 -8.40 14.52
N ARG A 120 -4.80 -8.62 15.74
CA ARG A 120 -5.67 -9.00 16.85
C ARG A 120 -6.39 -7.74 17.30
N GLN A 121 -7.63 -7.89 17.74
CA GLN A 121 -8.56 -6.81 18.15
C GLN A 121 -8.01 -5.86 19.24
N ASN A 122 -6.82 -6.13 19.79
CA ASN A 122 -6.16 -5.40 20.88
C ASN A 122 -4.81 -4.79 20.48
N ASP A 123 -4.42 -4.81 19.20
CA ASP A 123 -3.22 -4.08 18.79
C ASP A 123 -3.50 -2.57 18.90
N ASP A 124 -2.64 -1.84 19.60
CA ASP A 124 -2.77 -0.39 19.74
C ASP A 124 -2.55 0.26 18.36
N PRO A 125 -3.50 1.07 17.86
CA PRO A 125 -3.39 1.72 16.55
C PRO A 125 -2.16 2.64 16.42
N PHE A 126 -1.48 2.95 17.52
CA PHE A 126 -0.22 3.69 17.55
C PHE A 126 1.03 2.84 17.84
N ASP A 127 0.90 1.56 18.23
CA ASP A 127 2.03 0.65 18.51
C ASP A 127 2.51 -0.13 17.27
N SER A 128 1.88 0.11 16.12
CA SER A 128 2.44 -0.27 14.82
C SER A 128 3.62 0.63 14.49
N SER A 129 4.79 0.31 15.06
CA SER A 129 6.10 0.88 14.70
C SER A 129 6.50 0.66 13.22
N GLY A 130 5.61 0.08 12.41
CA GLY A 130 5.73 -0.15 10.98
C GLY A 130 4.63 0.48 10.13
N ASP A 131 3.83 1.41 10.66
CA ASP A 131 2.83 2.12 9.86
C ASP A 131 3.53 3.15 8.94
N GLY A 132 3.57 2.86 7.64
CA GLY A 132 4.27 3.67 6.65
C GLY A 132 3.81 5.12 6.66
N ARG A 133 4.73 6.07 6.47
CA ARG A 133 4.42 7.51 6.39
C ARG A 133 5.01 8.11 5.14
N MET A 134 4.19 8.90 4.44
CA MET A 134 4.58 9.63 3.24
C MET A 134 4.61 11.12 3.56
N TYR A 135 5.79 11.64 3.89
CA TYR A 135 5.98 13.04 4.29
C TYR A 135 5.95 14.00 3.10
N GLU A 136 5.61 15.25 3.37
CA GLU A 136 5.71 16.31 2.38
C GLU A 136 7.18 16.62 2.05
N ASN A 137 7.44 16.97 0.78
CA ASN A 137 8.76 17.41 0.36
C ASN A 137 8.81 18.94 0.38
N THR A 138 9.39 19.49 1.44
CA THR A 138 9.55 20.94 1.62
C THR A 138 10.68 21.52 0.75
N GLU A 139 11.69 20.72 0.44
CA GLU A 139 12.86 21.14 -0.35
C GLU A 139 12.53 21.22 -1.85
N ASN A 140 11.71 20.28 -2.33
CA ASN A 140 11.20 20.27 -3.70
C ASN A 140 9.66 20.19 -3.70
N PRO A 141 8.98 21.36 -3.58
CA PRO A 141 7.53 21.44 -3.63
C PRO A 141 6.90 20.85 -4.89
N ALA A 142 7.62 20.84 -6.01
CA ALA A 142 7.13 20.34 -7.29
C ALA A 142 7.00 18.80 -7.30
N SER A 143 7.85 18.11 -6.55
CA SER A 143 7.80 16.65 -6.39
C SER A 143 7.24 16.24 -5.03
N CYS A 144 6.40 17.08 -4.41
CA CYS A 144 5.84 16.82 -3.10
C CYS A 144 4.71 15.78 -3.17
N PRO A 145 4.88 14.59 -2.57
CA PRO A 145 3.88 13.51 -2.67
C PRO A 145 2.59 13.84 -1.92
N VAL A 146 2.66 14.56 -0.79
CA VAL A 146 1.47 14.99 -0.03
C VAL A 146 0.61 15.96 -0.83
N LYS A 147 1.20 16.97 -1.47
CA LYS A 147 0.47 17.95 -2.30
C LYS A 147 -0.21 17.28 -3.50
N ALA A 148 0.50 16.40 -4.19
CA ALA A 148 -0.07 15.64 -5.30
C ALA A 148 -1.22 14.74 -4.82
N PHE A 149 -1.08 14.12 -3.64
CA PHE A 149 -2.13 13.30 -3.04
C PHE A 149 -3.38 14.12 -2.66
N GLU A 150 -3.21 15.26 -2.00
CA GLU A 150 -4.31 16.19 -1.66
C GLU A 150 -5.04 16.66 -2.94
N LEU A 151 -4.28 17.04 -3.98
CA LEU A 151 -4.84 17.40 -5.28
C LEU A 151 -5.63 16.24 -5.89
N TYR A 152 -5.06 15.04 -5.93
CA TYR A 152 -5.72 13.86 -6.47
C TYR A 152 -7.06 13.57 -5.78
N LEU A 153 -7.08 13.58 -4.44
CA LEU A 153 -8.31 13.37 -3.67
C LEU A 153 -9.39 14.43 -3.99
N SER A 154 -8.99 15.69 -4.14
CA SER A 154 -9.92 16.79 -4.45
C SER A 154 -10.59 16.66 -5.82
N LYS A 155 -9.96 15.91 -6.74
CA LYS A 155 -10.42 15.75 -8.14
C LYS A 155 -11.07 14.40 -8.42
N LEU A 156 -11.17 13.52 -7.42
CA LEU A 156 -11.87 12.24 -7.55
C LEU A 156 -13.36 12.44 -7.81
N ASN A 157 -13.99 11.48 -8.48
CA ASN A 157 -15.44 11.49 -8.64
C ASN A 157 -16.12 11.19 -7.29
N PRO A 158 -17.01 12.06 -6.79
CA PRO A 158 -17.66 11.88 -5.50
C PRO A 158 -18.66 10.71 -5.49
N ALA A 159 -19.16 10.29 -6.65
CA ALA A 159 -20.11 9.17 -6.76
C ALA A 159 -19.45 7.79 -6.56
N LEU A 160 -18.12 7.72 -6.47
CA LEU A 160 -17.37 6.50 -6.17
C LEU A 160 -16.55 6.63 -4.90
N ASP A 161 -16.57 5.56 -4.12
CA ASP A 161 -15.74 5.41 -2.93
C ASP A 161 -14.33 4.90 -3.25
N SER A 162 -14.16 4.23 -4.40
CA SER A 162 -12.85 3.69 -4.82
C SER A 162 -11.84 4.82 -4.98
N LEU A 163 -10.63 4.60 -4.45
CA LEU A 163 -9.50 5.52 -4.59
C LEU A 163 -9.00 5.55 -6.04
N TRP A 164 -8.92 4.39 -6.68
CA TRP A 164 -8.37 4.23 -8.02
C TRP A 164 -9.46 4.28 -9.06
N GLN A 165 -9.70 5.46 -9.61
CA GLN A 165 -10.71 5.71 -10.62
C GLN A 165 -10.08 5.92 -11.98
N ARG A 166 -10.78 5.60 -13.06
CA ARG A 166 -10.26 5.82 -14.41
C ARG A 166 -10.06 7.33 -14.66
N PRO A 167 -8.87 7.81 -15.01
CA PRO A 167 -8.66 9.23 -15.31
C PRO A 167 -9.44 9.61 -16.57
N LYS A 168 -9.92 10.86 -16.64
CA LYS A 168 -10.42 11.43 -17.89
C LYS A 168 -9.28 11.52 -18.91
N ALA A 169 -9.62 11.38 -20.19
CA ALA A 169 -8.66 11.61 -21.27
C ALA A 169 -8.27 13.10 -21.33
N PHE A 170 -7.06 13.39 -21.80
CA PHE A 170 -6.52 14.75 -21.91
C PHE A 170 -7.47 15.69 -22.67
N ASP A 171 -8.03 15.24 -23.79
CA ASP A 171 -8.95 16.05 -24.62
C ASP A 171 -10.33 16.31 -23.98
N ASN A 172 -10.66 15.59 -22.90
CA ASN A 172 -11.95 15.66 -22.20
C ASN A 172 -11.82 16.26 -20.79
N PHE A 173 -10.76 17.04 -20.57
CA PHE A 173 -10.38 17.54 -19.27
C PHE A 173 -9.98 19.02 -19.33
N ASN A 174 -10.33 19.78 -18.29
CA ASN A 174 -9.82 21.12 -18.04
C ASN A 174 -9.34 21.22 -16.58
N GLU A 175 -8.21 21.89 -16.33
CA GLU A 175 -7.66 22.05 -14.97
C GLU A 175 -8.65 22.67 -13.97
N SER A 176 -9.53 23.55 -14.45
CA SER A 176 -10.58 24.17 -13.63
C SER A 176 -11.72 23.22 -13.26
N ASP A 177 -11.81 22.03 -13.87
CA ASP A 177 -12.83 21.04 -13.54
C ASP A 177 -12.74 20.63 -12.07
N SER A 178 -13.91 20.46 -11.44
CA SER A 178 -14.00 19.91 -10.09
C SER A 178 -13.68 18.42 -10.04
N VAL A 179 -13.89 17.69 -11.14
CA VAL A 179 -13.72 16.23 -11.20
C VAL A 179 -12.89 15.83 -12.41
N TRP A 180 -11.78 15.15 -12.16
CA TRP A 180 -10.81 14.71 -13.18
C TRP A 180 -10.88 13.19 -13.43
N SER A 181 -11.61 12.47 -12.59
CA SER A 181 -11.84 11.03 -12.71
C SER A 181 -13.22 10.69 -13.26
N CYS A 182 -13.29 9.65 -14.08
CA CYS A 182 -14.55 9.07 -14.51
C CYS A 182 -15.25 8.38 -13.33
N ASN A 183 -16.57 8.24 -13.41
CA ASN A 183 -17.34 7.35 -12.53
C ASN A 183 -17.11 5.88 -12.92
N ALA A 184 -15.85 5.41 -12.84
CA ALA A 184 -15.51 4.01 -12.98
C ALA A 184 -14.19 3.67 -12.26
N PRO A 185 -14.12 2.56 -11.51
CA PRO A 185 -12.88 2.11 -10.88
C PRO A 185 -11.88 1.54 -11.90
N LEU A 186 -10.60 1.57 -11.56
CA LEU A 186 -9.55 0.87 -12.30
C LEU A 186 -9.58 -0.64 -12.02
N GLY A 187 -9.24 -1.42 -13.04
CA GLY A 187 -9.11 -2.86 -12.92
C GLY A 187 -7.81 -3.26 -12.21
N LYS A 188 -7.84 -4.39 -11.50
CA LYS A 188 -6.66 -4.94 -10.79
C LYS A 188 -5.45 -5.14 -11.72
N ASN A 189 -5.68 -5.52 -12.97
CA ASN A 189 -4.61 -5.76 -13.95
C ASN A 189 -3.97 -4.44 -14.42
N THR A 190 -4.77 -3.39 -14.58
CA THR A 190 -4.28 -2.05 -14.92
C THR A 190 -3.40 -1.52 -13.80
N LEU A 191 -3.91 -1.57 -12.57
CA LEU A 191 -3.17 -1.19 -11.37
C LEU A 191 -1.85 -1.98 -11.22
N GLY A 192 -1.89 -3.29 -11.40
CA GLY A 192 -0.71 -4.15 -11.32
C GLY A 192 0.32 -3.94 -12.44
N SER A 193 -0.04 -3.22 -13.50
CA SER A 193 0.82 -2.89 -14.64
C SER A 193 1.33 -1.45 -14.62
N LEU A 194 0.87 -0.62 -13.69
CA LEU A 194 1.21 0.82 -13.66
C LEU A 194 2.71 1.06 -13.56
N MET A 195 3.44 0.32 -12.71
CA MET A 195 4.89 0.44 -12.60
C MET A 195 5.59 0.29 -13.97
N LYS A 196 5.16 -0.69 -14.78
CA LYS A 196 5.71 -0.92 -16.12
C LYS A 196 5.39 0.21 -17.09
N THR A 197 4.24 0.86 -16.92
CA THR A 197 3.85 2.01 -17.75
C THR A 197 4.66 3.24 -17.37
N ILE A 198 4.86 3.48 -16.07
CA ILE A 198 5.61 4.63 -15.56
C ILE A 198 7.09 4.52 -15.94
N SER A 199 7.69 3.32 -15.86
CA SER A 199 9.12 3.11 -16.16
C SER A 199 9.51 3.28 -17.64
N VAL A 200 8.54 3.49 -18.53
CA VAL A 200 8.75 3.67 -19.98
C VAL A 200 8.65 5.14 -20.40
N VAL A 201 8.12 6.00 -19.53
CA VAL A 201 8.01 7.46 -19.73
C VAL A 201 9.36 8.10 -19.41
#